data_AF-A0A2I1H2G3-F1
#
_entry.id   AF-A0A2I1H2G3-F1
#
_cell.length_a   1.000
_cell.length_b   1.000
_cell.length_c   1.000
_cell.angle_alpha   90.00
_cell.angle_beta   90.00
_cell.angle_gamma   90.00
#
_symmetry.space_group_name_H-M   'P 1'
#
loop_
_entity.id
_entity.type
_entity.pdbx_description
1 polymer ?
#
loop_
_entity_poly.entity_id
_entity_poly.type
_entity_poly.pdbx_seq_one_letter_code
_entity_poly.pdbx_strand_id
1 'polypeptide(L)'
;MGDQSQVIDDTHELTKKVIDSLHSKEIYCLRDWIKKFFTQVKGRYDVGGWAKLIGALDEKSASGKVNFRSQQNEYIVQLEIILDEVQMTVDDFEQLYNMKNESNVQFHDKAKNLAEARNRFESMKFSGEMEKYEEPLRKLFRALKIWYRC
;
A
#
# COMPACT_ATOMS: atom_id res chain seq x y z
N MET A 1 -33.24 30.97 -16.85
CA MET A 1 -32.85 30.68 -15.46
C MET A 1 -32.54 29.20 -15.20
N GLY A 2 -32.88 28.25 -16.09
CA GLY A 2 -32.54 26.82 -15.92
C GLY A 2 -31.04 26.50 -16.08
N ASP A 3 -30.37 27.03 -17.11
CA ASP A 3 -28.97 26.68 -17.42
C ASP A 3 -27.95 27.09 -16.34
N GLN A 4 -28.13 28.24 -15.70
CA GLN A 4 -27.18 28.70 -14.68
C GLN A 4 -27.24 27.85 -13.39
N SER A 5 -28.43 27.37 -13.00
CA SER A 5 -28.58 26.48 -11.85
C SER A 5 -27.90 25.14 -12.11
N GLN A 6 -28.10 24.59 -13.31
CA GLN A 6 -27.54 23.31 -13.70
C GLN A 6 -26.01 23.35 -13.80
N VAL A 7 -25.45 24.42 -14.36
CA VAL A 7 -23.98 24.62 -14.38
C VAL A 7 -23.38 24.71 -12.98
N ILE A 8 -24.08 25.34 -12.02
CA ILE A 8 -23.64 25.43 -10.63
C ILE A 8 -23.68 24.06 -9.95
N ASP A 9 -24.77 23.30 -10.14
CA ASP A 9 -24.92 21.95 -9.58
C ASP A 9 -23.86 20.99 -10.12
N ASP A 10 -23.62 20.99 -11.43
CA ASP A 10 -22.58 20.19 -12.10
C ASP A 10 -21.17 20.57 -11.59
N THR A 11 -20.91 21.86 -11.42
CA THR A 11 -19.63 22.36 -10.88
C THR A 11 -19.42 21.91 -9.43
N HIS A 12 -20.48 21.95 -8.63
CA HIS A 12 -20.43 21.51 -7.24
C HIS A 12 -20.18 19.99 -7.15
N GLU A 13 -20.85 19.18 -7.98
CA GLU A 13 -20.65 17.73 -8.04
C GLU A 13 -19.22 17.38 -8.48
N LEU A 14 -18.70 18.05 -9.51
CA LEU A 14 -17.31 17.88 -9.97
C LEU A 14 -16.31 18.25 -8.88
N THR A 15 -16.52 19.37 -8.19
CA THR A 15 -15.63 19.81 -7.09
C THR A 15 -15.60 18.77 -5.97
N LYS A 16 -16.76 18.22 -5.62
CA LYS A 16 -16.86 17.16 -4.61
C LYS A 16 -16.10 15.89 -5.04
N LYS A 17 -16.29 15.44 -6.29
CA LYS A 17 -15.54 14.29 -6.85
C LYS A 17 -14.04 14.52 -6.86
N VAL A 18 -13.58 15.73 -7.17
CA VAL A 18 -12.15 16.09 -7.14
C VAL A 18 -11.62 16.07 -5.71
N ILE A 19 -12.33 16.66 -4.74
CA ILE A 19 -11.96 16.63 -3.33
C ILE A 19 -11.88 15.19 -2.82
N ASP A 20 -12.89 14.37 -3.09
CA ASP A 20 -12.94 12.96 -2.68
C ASP A 20 -11.77 12.17 -3.31
N SER A 21 -11.42 12.45 -4.57
CA SER A 21 -10.26 11.85 -5.26
C SER A 21 -8.92 12.31 -4.68
N LEU A 22 -8.81 13.56 -4.23
CA LEU A 22 -7.59 14.08 -3.60
C LEU A 22 -7.41 13.50 -2.19
N HIS A 23 -8.50 13.44 -1.42
CA HIS A 23 -8.51 12.81 -0.09
C HIS A 23 -8.14 11.33 -0.17
N SER A 24 -8.70 10.59 -1.14
CA SER A 24 -8.39 9.17 -1.31
C SER A 24 -6.91 8.95 -1.65
N LYS A 25 -6.27 9.88 -2.37
CA LYS A 25 -4.83 9.82 -2.69
C LYS A 25 -3.91 10.26 -1.53
N GLU A 26 -4.43 10.79 -0.43
CA GLU A 26 -3.62 11.16 0.73
C GLU A 26 -2.87 9.95 1.31
N ILE A 27 -3.46 8.76 1.21
CA ILE A 27 -2.86 7.51 1.71
C ILE A 27 -1.46 7.27 1.18
N TYR A 28 -1.13 7.78 -0.02
CA TYR A 28 0.18 7.61 -0.64
C TYR A 28 1.30 8.27 0.16
N CYS A 29 1.00 9.18 1.09
CA CYS A 29 1.99 9.65 2.04
C CYS A 29 2.59 8.51 2.88
N LEU A 30 1.85 7.41 3.09
CA LEU A 30 2.33 6.24 3.85
C LEU A 30 3.33 5.37 3.07
N ARG A 31 3.60 5.69 1.80
CA ARG A 31 4.56 4.97 0.94
C ARG A 31 5.92 4.80 1.61
N ASP A 32 6.42 5.81 2.29
CA ASP A 32 7.75 5.74 2.89
C ASP A 32 7.78 4.76 4.09
N TRP A 33 6.64 4.48 4.73
CA TRP A 33 6.50 3.39 5.71
C TRP A 33 6.40 2.02 5.06
N ILE A 34 5.77 1.92 3.88
CA ILE A 34 5.81 0.70 3.05
C ILE A 34 7.25 0.34 2.69
N LYS A 35 8.07 1.33 2.29
CA LYS A 35 9.50 1.10 2.02
C LYS A 35 10.26 0.61 3.25
N LYS A 36 9.99 1.17 4.44
CA LYS A 36 10.59 0.72 5.71
C LYS A 36 10.19 -0.71 6.04
N PHE A 37 8.91 -1.06 5.87
CA PHE A 37 8.41 -2.42 6.02
C PHE A 37 9.08 -3.40 5.05
N PHE A 38 9.18 -3.05 3.76
CA PHE A 38 9.88 -3.88 2.77
C PHE A 38 11.36 -4.04 3.07
N THR A 39 12.01 -3.05 3.68
CA THR A 39 13.39 -3.18 4.13
C THR A 39 13.52 -4.22 5.24
N GLN A 40 12.54 -4.28 6.15
CA GLN A 40 12.48 -5.32 7.19
C GLN A 40 12.23 -6.71 6.60
N VAL A 41 11.28 -6.85 5.68
CA VAL A 41 11.02 -8.13 5.00
C VAL A 41 12.26 -8.58 4.22
N LYS A 42 12.88 -7.68 3.43
CA LYS A 42 14.13 -7.95 2.70
C LYS A 42 15.25 -8.46 3.60
N GLY A 43 15.40 -7.91 4.80
CA GLY A 43 16.42 -8.35 5.75
C GLY A 43 16.24 -9.78 6.27
N ARG A 44 15.08 -10.41 6.04
CA ARG A 44 14.75 -11.80 6.41
C ARG A 44 14.85 -12.77 5.23
N TYR A 45 15.17 -12.27 4.04
CA TYR A 45 15.45 -13.11 2.87
C TYR A 45 16.91 -13.56 2.83
N ASP A 46 17.14 -14.66 2.15
CA ASP A 46 18.48 -15.12 1.79
C ASP A 46 19.07 -14.27 0.65
N VAL A 47 20.34 -14.54 0.34
CA VAL A 47 21.06 -13.81 -0.71
C VAL A 47 20.39 -14.08 -2.07
N GLY A 48 19.77 -13.05 -2.63
CA GLY A 48 19.15 -13.09 -3.95
C GLY A 48 17.67 -13.47 -3.98
N GLY A 49 17.12 -14.05 -2.91
CA GLY A 49 15.69 -14.39 -2.83
C GLY A 49 14.79 -13.16 -2.94
N TRP A 50 15.17 -12.05 -2.33
CA TRP A 50 14.45 -10.78 -2.46
C TRP A 50 14.34 -10.29 -3.91
N ALA A 51 15.44 -10.34 -4.68
CA ALA A 51 15.43 -9.86 -6.06
C ALA A 51 14.51 -10.73 -6.94
N LYS A 52 14.51 -12.04 -6.69
CA LYS A 52 13.62 -12.99 -7.37
C LYS A 52 12.15 -12.79 -6.99
N LEU A 53 11.86 -12.51 -5.72
CA LEU A 53 10.50 -12.15 -5.28
C LEU A 53 10.00 -10.90 -6.01
N ILE A 54 10.80 -9.83 -6.03
CA ILE A 54 10.41 -8.59 -6.73
C ILE A 54 10.17 -8.86 -8.21
N GLY A 55 11.05 -9.63 -8.87
CA GLY A 55 10.84 -10.02 -10.27
C GLY A 55 9.55 -10.82 -10.49
N ALA A 56 9.18 -11.72 -9.55
CA ALA A 56 7.93 -12.47 -9.61
C ALA A 56 6.70 -11.57 -9.47
N LEU A 57 6.74 -10.58 -8.57
CA LEU A 57 5.69 -9.58 -8.40
C LEU A 57 5.53 -8.70 -9.65
N ASP A 58 6.65 -8.21 -10.19
CA ASP A 58 6.64 -7.39 -11.41
C ASP A 58 6.07 -8.17 -12.60
N GLU A 59 6.46 -9.43 -12.75
CA GLU A 59 5.95 -10.29 -13.80
C GLU A 59 4.44 -10.55 -13.64
N LYS A 60 3.98 -10.83 -12.42
CA LYS A 60 2.56 -11.04 -12.12
C LYS A 60 1.74 -9.81 -12.49
N SER A 61 2.18 -8.63 -12.04
CA SER A 61 1.53 -7.36 -12.33
C SER A 61 1.53 -7.02 -13.82
N ALA A 62 2.65 -7.20 -14.51
CA ALA A 62 2.76 -6.91 -15.95
C ALA A 62 1.93 -7.87 -16.83
N SER A 63 1.78 -9.12 -16.40
CA SER A 63 1.01 -10.14 -17.14
C SER A 63 -0.48 -10.19 -16.78
N GLY A 64 -0.92 -9.40 -15.79
CA GLY A 64 -2.31 -9.42 -15.29
C GLY A 64 -2.73 -10.77 -14.71
N LYS A 65 -1.78 -11.61 -14.29
CA LYS A 65 -2.06 -12.96 -13.78
C LYS A 65 -2.47 -12.92 -12.31
N VAL A 66 -3.40 -13.78 -11.94
CA VAL A 66 -3.87 -13.94 -10.55
C VAL A 66 -2.87 -14.72 -9.69
N ASN A 67 -2.08 -15.62 -10.29
CA ASN A 67 -1.20 -16.55 -9.58
C ASN A 67 0.26 -16.41 -10.04
N PHE A 68 1.19 -16.69 -9.12
CA PHE A 68 2.61 -16.86 -9.41
C PHE A 68 2.88 -18.14 -10.22
N ARG A 69 4.01 -18.17 -10.92
CA ARG A 69 4.47 -19.39 -11.61
C ARG A 69 4.98 -20.40 -10.57
N SER A 70 4.84 -21.69 -10.87
CA SER A 70 5.35 -22.78 -10.00
C SER A 70 6.84 -22.68 -9.70
N GLN A 71 7.65 -22.15 -10.62
CA GLN A 71 9.09 -21.92 -10.43
C GLN A 71 9.41 -20.79 -9.44
N GLN A 72 8.43 -19.97 -9.08
CA GLN A 72 8.56 -18.87 -8.11
C GLN A 72 8.16 -19.32 -6.69
N ASN A 73 7.68 -20.55 -6.52
CA ASN A 73 7.06 -21.02 -5.28
C ASN A 73 8.00 -20.96 -4.07
N GLU A 74 9.30 -21.20 -4.26
CA GLU A 74 10.30 -21.14 -3.18
C GLU A 74 10.34 -19.77 -2.49
N TYR A 75 10.42 -18.69 -3.26
CA TYR A 75 10.51 -17.32 -2.71
C TYR A 75 9.18 -16.81 -2.16
N ILE A 76 8.06 -17.34 -2.67
CA ILE A 76 6.72 -17.06 -2.17
C ILE A 76 6.45 -17.79 -0.85
N VAL A 77 6.83 -19.06 -0.72
CA VAL A 77 6.74 -19.80 0.54
C VAL A 77 7.59 -19.13 1.63
N GLN A 78 8.79 -18.65 1.28
CA GLN A 78 9.58 -17.85 2.21
C GLN A 78 8.87 -16.55 2.62
N LEU A 79 8.17 -15.89 1.68
CA LEU A 79 7.38 -14.70 1.99
C LEU A 79 6.28 -15.04 2.99
N GLU A 80 5.54 -16.11 2.75
CA GLU A 80 4.45 -16.58 3.61
C GLU A 80 4.93 -16.81 5.04
N ILE A 81 6.06 -17.50 5.21
CA ILE A 81 6.65 -17.74 6.53
C ILE A 81 6.99 -16.43 7.24
N ILE A 82 7.60 -15.47 6.54
CA ILE A 82 7.97 -14.16 7.13
C ILE A 82 6.72 -13.37 7.53
N LEU A 83 5.67 -13.42 6.69
CA LEU A 83 4.44 -12.66 6.91
C LEU A 83 3.54 -13.28 7.97
N ASP A 84 3.61 -14.60 8.17
CA ASP A 84 2.86 -15.31 9.22
C ASP A 84 3.21 -14.79 10.63
N GLU A 85 4.48 -14.44 10.86
CA GLU A 85 4.95 -13.81 12.12
C GLU A 85 4.17 -12.55 12.50
N VAL A 86 3.60 -11.86 11.51
CA VAL A 86 2.90 -10.58 11.66
C VAL A 86 1.46 -10.63 11.15
N GLN A 87 0.92 -11.85 10.97
CA GLN A 87 -0.46 -12.10 10.51
C GLN A 87 -0.80 -11.39 9.20
N MET A 88 0.15 -11.38 8.27
CA MET A 88 -0.03 -10.87 6.91
C MET A 88 -0.06 -12.00 5.89
N THR A 89 -0.80 -11.79 4.82
CA THR A 89 -0.84 -12.69 3.66
C THR A 89 0.03 -12.14 2.53
N VAL A 90 0.38 -12.99 1.56
CA VAL A 90 1.05 -12.54 0.33
C VAL A 90 0.19 -11.51 -0.41
N ASP A 91 -1.14 -11.63 -0.36
CA ASP A 91 -2.06 -10.66 -0.94
C ASP A 91 -1.95 -9.29 -0.26
N ASP A 92 -1.90 -9.22 1.08
CA ASP A 92 -1.65 -7.97 1.80
C ASP A 92 -0.33 -7.31 1.33
N PHE A 93 0.72 -8.13 1.17
CA PHE A 93 2.02 -7.65 0.71
C PHE A 93 1.98 -7.13 -0.73
N GLU A 94 1.29 -7.84 -1.64
CA GLU A 94 1.08 -7.42 -3.02
C GLU A 94 0.32 -6.09 -3.11
N GLN A 95 -0.72 -5.91 -2.31
CA GLN A 95 -1.46 -4.66 -2.28
C GLN A 95 -0.57 -3.49 -1.85
N LEU A 96 0.27 -3.67 -0.83
CA LEU A 96 1.25 -2.65 -0.42
C LEU A 96 2.30 -2.40 -1.51
N TYR A 97 2.70 -3.44 -2.23
CA TYR A 97 3.65 -3.34 -3.34
C TYR A 97 3.07 -2.48 -4.47
N ASN A 98 1.83 -2.75 -4.85
CA ASN A 98 1.10 -1.99 -5.87
C ASN A 98 0.89 -0.54 -5.43
N MET A 99 0.44 -0.31 -4.20
CA MET A 99 0.27 1.05 -3.65
C MET A 99 1.58 1.86 -3.71
N LYS A 100 2.71 1.23 -3.37
CA LYS A 100 4.03 1.88 -3.47
C LYS A 100 4.38 2.23 -4.92
N ASN A 101 3.99 1.41 -5.89
CA ASN A 101 4.31 1.65 -7.30
C ASN A 101 3.35 2.66 -7.96
N GLU A 102 2.10 2.73 -7.52
CA GLU A 102 1.11 3.74 -7.94
C GLU A 102 1.44 5.14 -7.38
N SER A 103 2.14 5.19 -6.24
CA SER A 103 2.48 6.45 -5.59
C SER A 103 3.59 7.24 -6.31
N ASN A 104 3.34 8.52 -6.61
CA ASN A 104 4.35 9.43 -7.16
C ASN A 104 5.31 9.98 -6.08
N VAL A 105 6.48 10.48 -6.53
CA VAL A 105 7.49 11.12 -5.65
C VAL A 105 6.88 12.23 -4.78
N GLN A 106 5.88 12.95 -5.28
CA GLN A 106 5.22 14.06 -4.59
C GLN A 106 4.50 13.67 -3.28
N PHE A 107 4.21 12.38 -3.07
CA PHE A 107 3.55 11.87 -1.86
C PHE A 107 4.56 11.43 -0.79
N HIS A 108 5.61 12.20 -0.54
CA HIS A 108 6.53 11.92 0.57
C HIS A 108 5.83 12.03 1.93
N ASP A 109 6.16 11.12 2.85
CA ASP A 109 5.63 11.26 4.21
C ASP A 109 6.32 12.42 4.94
N LYS A 110 5.55 13.13 5.74
CA LYS A 110 6.03 14.17 6.66
C LYS A 110 6.15 13.66 8.10
N ALA A 111 5.62 12.48 8.41
CA ALA A 111 5.70 11.89 9.74
C ALA A 111 7.16 11.55 10.11
N LYS A 112 7.59 11.95 11.30
CA LYS A 112 8.97 11.78 11.77
C LYS A 112 9.20 10.41 12.41
N ASN A 113 8.16 9.81 12.99
CA ASN A 113 8.23 8.56 13.72
C ASN A 113 6.99 7.68 13.51
N LEU A 114 7.07 6.42 13.97
CA LEU A 114 6.05 5.40 13.73
C LEU A 114 4.70 5.77 14.38
N ALA A 115 4.72 6.41 15.55
CA ALA A 115 3.51 6.81 16.26
C ALA A 115 2.77 7.93 15.51
N GLU A 116 3.48 8.96 15.04
CA GLU A 116 2.90 10.02 14.22
C GLU A 116 2.28 9.47 12.93
N ALA A 117 2.99 8.56 12.25
CA ALA A 117 2.51 7.94 11.03
C ALA A 117 1.25 7.08 11.27
N ARG A 118 1.22 6.34 12.39
CA ARG A 118 0.07 5.55 12.79
C ARG A 118 -1.13 6.43 13.13
N ASN A 119 -0.94 7.49 13.91
CA ASN A 119 -2.02 8.43 14.23
C ASN A 119 -2.60 9.07 12.95
N ARG A 120 -1.72 9.38 11.98
CA ARG A 120 -2.16 9.89 10.68
C ARG A 120 -2.98 8.85 9.92
N PHE A 121 -2.50 7.60 9.83
CA PHE A 121 -3.26 6.48 9.26
C PHE A 121 -4.64 6.32 9.92
N GLU A 122 -4.71 6.37 11.25
CA GLU A 122 -5.97 6.24 11.99
C GLU A 122 -6.95 7.40 11.74
N SER A 123 -6.46 8.56 11.28
CA SER A 123 -7.29 9.70 10.89
C SER A 123 -7.74 9.71 9.42
N MET A 124 -7.17 8.82 8.59
CA MET A 124 -7.48 8.75 7.16
C MET A 124 -8.85 8.15 6.91
N LYS A 125 -9.48 8.61 5.83
CA LYS A 125 -10.68 7.99 5.28
C LYS A 125 -10.32 7.19 4.05
N PHE A 126 -10.58 5.90 4.09
CA PHE A 126 -10.46 5.01 2.94
C PHE A 126 -11.81 4.96 2.24
N SER A 127 -11.83 5.19 0.93
CA SER A 127 -13.05 5.16 0.14
C SER A 127 -12.76 4.70 -1.29
N GLY A 128 -13.74 4.02 -1.90
CA GLY A 128 -13.68 3.57 -3.28
C GLY A 128 -12.49 2.61 -3.50
N GLU A 129 -11.68 2.87 -4.53
CA GLU A 129 -10.54 2.01 -4.90
C GLU A 129 -9.45 1.92 -3.82
N MET A 130 -9.47 2.82 -2.84
CA MET A 130 -8.47 2.88 -1.78
C MET A 130 -8.82 2.02 -0.56
N GLU A 131 -10.06 1.57 -0.43
CA GLU A 131 -10.54 0.71 0.68
C GLU A 131 -9.71 -0.58 0.80
N LYS A 132 -9.29 -1.12 -0.34
CA LYS A 132 -8.44 -2.33 -0.37
C LYS A 132 -7.16 -2.17 0.47
N TYR A 133 -6.58 -0.97 0.51
CA TYR A 133 -5.31 -0.72 1.20
C TYR A 133 -5.42 -0.58 2.73
N GLU A 134 -6.62 -0.42 3.28
CA GLU A 134 -6.81 -0.13 4.71
C GLU A 134 -6.27 -1.26 5.61
N GLU A 135 -6.69 -2.50 5.37
CA GLU A 135 -6.24 -3.66 6.15
C GLU A 135 -4.75 -3.97 5.98
N PRO A 136 -4.19 -4.01 4.75
CA PRO A 136 -2.75 -4.17 4.56
C PRO A 136 -1.91 -3.12 5.30
N LEU A 137 -2.33 -1.84 5.27
CA LEU A 137 -1.63 -0.77 5.99
C LEU A 137 -1.74 -0.93 7.51
N ARG A 138 -2.93 -1.31 8.02
CA ARG A 138 -3.13 -1.61 9.44
C ARG A 138 -2.19 -2.71 9.91
N LYS A 139 -2.08 -3.79 9.14
CA LYS A 139 -1.17 -4.91 9.44
C LYS A 139 0.30 -4.48 9.34
N LEU A 140 0.67 -3.66 8.35
CA LEU A 140 2.01 -3.08 8.25
C LEU A 140 2.41 -2.32 9.52
N PHE A 141 1.51 -1.48 10.08
CA PHE A 141 1.82 -0.75 11.31
C PHE A 141 1.98 -1.67 12.52
N ARG A 142 1.21 -2.75 12.59
CA ARG A 142 1.40 -3.80 13.62
C ARG A 142 2.74 -4.51 13.44
N ALA A 143 3.08 -4.91 12.23
CA ALA A 143 4.34 -5.56 11.89
C ALA A 143 5.56 -4.71 12.28
N LEU A 144 5.56 -3.43 11.88
CA LEU A 144 6.63 -2.49 12.22
C LEU A 144 6.77 -2.29 13.73
N LYS A 145 5.65 -2.25 14.48
CA LYS A 145 5.70 -2.18 15.94
C LYS A 145 6.39 -3.42 16.55
N ILE A 146 6.01 -4.61 16.09
CA ILE A 146 6.60 -5.88 16.54
C ILE A 146 8.11 -5.90 16.26
N TRP A 147 8.51 -5.58 15.03
CA TRP A 147 9.90 -5.70 14.59
C TRP A 147 10.82 -4.60 15.13
N TYR A 148 10.32 -3.40 15.40
CA TYR A 148 11.11 -2.32 16.00
C TYR A 148 11.19 -2.41 17.54
N ARG A 149 10.55 -3.41 18.16
CA ARG A 149 10.51 -3.59 19.62
C ARG A 149 10.08 -2.30 20.35
N CYS A 150 9.01 -1.66 19.87
CA CYS A 150 8.39 -0.49 20.50
C CYS A 150 7.04 -0.82 21.13
#